data_AF-A0A954ECY1-F1
#
_entry.id   AF-A0A954ECY1-F1
#
_cell.length_a   1.000
_cell.length_b   1.000
_cell.length_c   1.000
_cell.angle_alpha   90.00
_cell.angle_beta   90.00
_cell.angle_gamma   90.00
#
_symmetry.space_group_name_H-M   'P 1'
#
loop_
_entity.id
_entity.type
_entity.pdbx_description
1 polymer ?
#
loop_
_entity_poly.entity_id
_entity_poly.type
_entity_poly.pdbx_seq_one_letter_code
_entity_poly.pdbx_strand_id
1 'polypeptide(L)'
;DGRYQACMGVATADVDGNGLIDLFITNFSDESNTLYQQIETGFFADETRVAALRDPSFAYVGFGTQFLDADLDSDPDLLLTNGSLSKTMPVPQLTAELPSQVFENQSGHFRELSAAQAGNFFSRKSLGRGMFRCDWNRDGKQDACISFLDEPAALLTNTTKTDHFWIGIRLVGTTSERIPIGTSVTIHSQEKTQTSQLTAGDGYMSSNEKELILGLGNSSQADSVTVRWPDGSVSSIEKLSAGQRYLIIQGEKNALSLSH
;
A
#
# COMPACT_ATOMS: atom_id res chain seq x y z
N ASP A 1 -8.83 -24.23 3.33
CA ASP A 1 -9.58 -25.39 2.79
C ASP A 1 -9.38 -25.67 1.29
N GLY A 2 -8.38 -25.07 0.62
CA GLY A 2 -7.97 -25.48 -0.73
C GLY A 2 -9.03 -25.32 -1.84
N ARG A 3 -10.00 -24.41 -1.66
CA ARG A 3 -11.04 -24.10 -2.66
C ARG A 3 -10.55 -22.98 -3.59
N TYR A 4 -11.10 -22.92 -4.81
CA TYR A 4 -10.86 -21.83 -5.74
C TYR A 4 -11.26 -20.49 -5.12
N GLN A 5 -10.49 -19.45 -5.39
CA GLN A 5 -10.75 -18.08 -4.93
C GLN A 5 -10.86 -17.12 -6.13
N ALA A 6 -11.59 -16.01 -5.98
CA ALA A 6 -11.85 -15.09 -7.08
C ALA A 6 -10.61 -14.30 -7.54
N CYS A 7 -9.72 -13.90 -6.63
CA CYS A 7 -8.50 -13.13 -6.90
C CYS A 7 -8.75 -11.83 -7.69
N MET A 8 -9.42 -10.85 -7.09
CA MET A 8 -9.89 -9.65 -7.77
C MET A 8 -8.90 -8.48 -7.72
N GLY A 9 -8.23 -8.24 -6.60
CA GLY A 9 -7.25 -7.18 -6.42
C GLY A 9 -5.97 -7.69 -5.78
N VAL A 10 -4.86 -6.98 -6.03
CA VAL A 10 -3.55 -7.26 -5.45
C VAL A 10 -2.92 -5.97 -4.94
N ALA A 11 -2.33 -6.05 -3.75
CA ALA A 11 -1.44 -5.05 -3.18
C ALA A 11 -0.19 -5.74 -2.64
N THR A 12 0.93 -5.02 -2.60
CA THR A 12 2.22 -5.55 -2.16
C THR A 12 2.93 -4.60 -1.22
N ALA A 13 3.53 -5.12 -0.15
CA ALA A 13 4.34 -4.39 0.82
C ALA A 13 5.19 -5.37 1.64
N ASP A 14 6.18 -4.88 2.37
CA ASP A 14 6.93 -5.62 3.40
C ASP A 14 6.18 -5.43 4.73
N VAL A 15 5.20 -6.30 5.03
CA VAL A 15 4.22 -6.02 6.10
C VAL A 15 4.69 -6.40 7.50
N ASP A 16 5.67 -7.32 7.59
CA ASP A 16 6.32 -7.74 8.84
C ASP A 16 7.72 -7.14 9.02
N GLY A 17 8.22 -6.37 8.03
CA GLY A 17 9.51 -5.72 8.07
C GLY A 17 10.68 -6.69 7.90
N ASN A 18 10.46 -7.88 7.32
CA ASN A 18 11.51 -8.86 7.08
C ASN A 18 12.36 -8.56 5.83
N GLY A 19 11.98 -7.54 5.05
CA GLY A 19 12.67 -7.11 3.83
C GLY A 19 12.24 -7.85 2.56
N LEU A 20 11.27 -8.76 2.66
CA LEU A 20 10.66 -9.47 1.54
C LEU A 20 9.28 -8.87 1.25
N ILE A 21 8.88 -8.91 -0.01
CA ILE A 21 7.61 -8.31 -0.44
C ILE A 21 6.50 -9.36 -0.32
N ASP A 22 5.50 -9.03 0.48
CA ASP A 22 4.29 -9.81 0.71
C ASP A 22 3.20 -9.43 -0.30
N LEU A 23 2.21 -10.32 -0.45
CA LEU A 23 1.07 -10.12 -1.34
C LEU A 23 -0.23 -10.17 -0.55
N PHE A 24 -1.08 -9.17 -0.72
CA PHE A 24 -2.47 -9.23 -0.24
C PHE A 24 -3.42 -9.31 -1.42
N ILE A 25 -4.28 -10.32 -1.40
CA ILE A 25 -5.21 -10.65 -2.49
C ILE A 25 -6.65 -10.54 -1.99
N THR A 26 -7.47 -9.75 -2.68
CA THR A 26 -8.91 -9.64 -2.37
C THR A 26 -9.72 -10.71 -3.10
N ASN A 27 -10.74 -11.23 -2.41
CA ASN A 27 -11.50 -12.41 -2.81
C ASN A 27 -13.02 -12.19 -2.65
N PHE A 28 -13.79 -13.22 -3.01
CA PHE A 28 -15.25 -13.16 -2.96
C PHE A 28 -15.79 -13.38 -1.54
N SER A 29 -17.07 -13.07 -1.31
CA SER A 29 -17.71 -13.40 -0.03
C SER A 29 -17.64 -14.92 0.24
N ASP A 30 -17.49 -15.31 1.51
CA ASP A 30 -17.21 -16.68 1.97
C ASP A 30 -15.79 -17.20 1.61
N GLU A 31 -14.93 -16.31 1.11
CA GLU A 31 -13.49 -16.47 0.97
C GLU A 31 -12.83 -15.35 1.79
N SER A 32 -11.80 -15.66 2.58
CA SER A 32 -11.01 -14.58 3.20
C SER A 32 -10.19 -13.88 2.13
N ASN A 33 -10.04 -12.55 2.24
CA ASN A 33 -8.94 -11.88 1.56
C ASN A 33 -7.64 -12.44 2.14
N THR A 34 -6.71 -12.85 1.28
CA THR A 34 -5.56 -13.66 1.68
C THR A 34 -4.31 -12.79 1.77
N LEU A 35 -3.61 -12.84 2.91
CA LEU A 35 -2.26 -12.31 3.06
C LEU A 35 -1.26 -13.46 2.88
N TYR A 36 -0.50 -13.39 1.79
CA TYR A 36 0.63 -14.27 1.51
C TYR A 36 1.91 -13.57 1.94
N GLN A 37 2.45 -13.96 3.10
CA GLN A 37 3.74 -13.45 3.56
C GLN A 37 4.87 -14.26 2.95
N GLN A 38 5.89 -13.58 2.44
CA GLN A 38 7.06 -14.20 1.86
C GLN A 38 8.02 -14.59 2.97
N ILE A 39 8.27 -15.90 3.11
CA ILE A 39 9.12 -16.46 4.19
C ILE A 39 10.56 -16.73 3.73
N GLU A 40 10.73 -16.89 2.42
CA GLU A 40 12.01 -16.96 1.72
C GLU A 40 11.76 -16.55 0.26
N THR A 41 12.81 -16.17 -0.48
CA THR A 41 12.66 -15.66 -1.86
C THR A 41 11.87 -16.63 -2.74
N GLY A 42 10.68 -16.20 -3.17
CA GLY A 42 9.77 -16.96 -4.04
C GLY A 42 8.84 -17.95 -3.33
N PHE A 43 8.89 -18.04 -1.99
CA PHE A 43 8.00 -18.93 -1.22
C PHE A 43 7.15 -18.13 -0.24
N PHE A 44 5.87 -18.48 -0.20
CA PHE A 44 4.86 -17.72 0.53
C PHE A 44 4.07 -18.63 1.47
N ALA A 45 3.78 -18.10 2.66
CA ALA A 45 2.86 -18.69 3.63
C ALA A 45 1.55 -17.89 3.67
N ASP A 46 0.41 -18.59 3.82
CA ASP A 46 -0.87 -17.93 4.10
C ASP A 46 -0.92 -17.59 5.60
N GLU A 47 -0.72 -16.32 5.91
CA GLU A 47 -0.65 -15.78 7.27
C GLU A 47 -1.91 -14.99 7.63
N THR A 48 -2.96 -15.08 6.82
CA THR A 48 -4.21 -14.30 6.94
C THR A 48 -4.84 -14.38 8.33
N ARG A 49 -4.79 -15.54 8.98
CA ARG A 49 -5.33 -15.75 10.33
C ARG A 49 -4.43 -15.16 11.41
N VAL A 50 -3.13 -15.35 11.27
CA VAL A 50 -2.12 -14.85 12.23
C VAL A 50 -2.10 -13.33 12.22
N ALA A 51 -2.24 -12.73 11.04
CA ALA A 51 -2.36 -11.31 10.81
C ALA A 51 -3.75 -10.71 11.15
N ALA A 52 -4.70 -11.52 11.65
CA ALA A 52 -6.06 -11.11 12.00
C ALA A 52 -6.93 -10.52 10.86
N LEU A 53 -6.60 -10.83 9.60
CA LEU A 53 -7.33 -10.34 8.41
C LEU A 53 -8.48 -11.26 7.97
N ARG A 54 -8.51 -12.51 8.45
CA ARG A 54 -9.49 -13.51 8.00
C ARG A 54 -10.94 -13.10 8.31
N ASP A 55 -11.26 -12.95 9.59
CA ASP A 55 -12.65 -12.79 10.03
C ASP A 55 -13.25 -11.45 9.59
N PRO A 56 -12.52 -10.32 9.64
CA PRO A 56 -13.02 -9.03 9.14
C PRO A 56 -13.27 -8.98 7.64
N SER A 57 -12.61 -9.83 6.83
CA SER A 57 -12.79 -9.87 5.37
C SER A 57 -13.80 -10.91 4.90
N PHE A 58 -14.09 -11.93 5.71
CA PHE A 58 -14.78 -13.15 5.27
C PHE A 58 -16.19 -12.92 4.68
N ALA A 59 -16.90 -11.90 5.18
CA ALA A 59 -18.26 -11.59 4.74
C ALA A 59 -18.33 -10.61 3.56
N TYR A 60 -17.18 -10.13 3.07
CA TYR A 60 -17.12 -9.06 2.07
C TYR A 60 -16.61 -9.56 0.71
N VAL A 61 -17.02 -8.84 -0.34
CA VAL A 61 -16.51 -9.02 -1.70
C VAL A 61 -15.51 -7.89 -1.95
N GLY A 62 -14.22 -8.20 -1.87
CA GLY A 62 -13.14 -7.22 -2.01
C GLY A 62 -12.73 -7.00 -3.46
N PHE A 63 -12.36 -5.76 -3.81
CA PHE A 63 -11.83 -5.39 -5.12
C PHE A 63 -10.48 -4.67 -4.96
N GLY A 64 -10.41 -3.38 -5.27
CA GLY A 64 -9.20 -2.57 -5.15
C GLY A 64 -8.67 -2.59 -3.72
N THR A 65 -7.37 -2.77 -3.59
CA THR A 65 -6.65 -2.80 -2.33
C THR A 65 -5.31 -2.10 -2.50
N GLN A 66 -4.84 -1.45 -1.45
CA GLN A 66 -3.56 -0.75 -1.38
C GLN A 66 -2.97 -0.87 0.02
N PHE A 67 -1.66 -1.11 0.09
CA PHE A 67 -0.90 -0.78 1.28
C PHE A 67 -0.50 0.70 1.24
N LEU A 68 -0.51 1.37 2.38
CA LEU A 68 0.01 2.73 2.57
C LEU A 68 0.33 2.91 4.05
N ASP A 69 1.30 3.76 4.41
CA ASP A 69 1.63 4.05 5.81
C ASP A 69 0.85 5.32 6.23
N ALA A 70 -0.29 5.16 6.92
CA ALA A 70 -1.24 6.26 7.10
C ALA A 70 -0.81 7.23 8.20
N ASP A 71 -0.10 6.74 9.21
CA ASP A 71 0.37 7.52 10.36
C ASP A 71 1.89 7.76 10.36
N LEU A 72 2.57 7.30 9.30
CA LEU A 72 3.99 7.48 9.00
C LEU A 72 4.92 6.80 9.99
N ASP A 73 4.48 5.72 10.63
CA ASP A 73 5.23 5.03 11.68
C ASP A 73 6.23 3.97 11.18
N SER A 74 6.34 3.82 9.86
CA SER A 74 7.16 2.83 9.15
C SER A 74 6.58 1.42 9.08
N ASP A 75 5.30 1.21 9.39
CA ASP A 75 4.60 -0.02 9.03
C ASP A 75 3.46 0.23 8.00
N PRO A 76 3.30 -0.63 6.97
CA PRO A 76 2.27 -0.41 5.96
C PRO A 76 0.89 -0.85 6.45
N ASP A 77 -0.04 0.10 6.58
CA ASP A 77 -1.46 -0.12 6.77
C ASP A 77 -2.13 -0.65 5.51
N LEU A 78 -3.32 -1.23 5.66
CA LEU A 78 -4.07 -1.84 4.57
C LEU A 78 -5.41 -1.14 4.34
N LEU A 79 -5.64 -0.73 3.10
CA LEU A 79 -6.88 -0.15 2.63
C LEU A 79 -7.50 -1.04 1.56
N LEU A 80 -8.80 -1.34 1.64
CA LEU A 80 -9.52 -2.04 0.58
C LEU A 80 -10.93 -1.50 0.38
N THR A 81 -11.40 -1.61 -0.86
CA THR A 81 -12.76 -1.26 -1.23
C THR A 81 -13.56 -2.52 -1.55
N ASN A 82 -14.82 -2.52 -1.13
CA ASN A 82 -15.70 -3.66 -1.25
C ASN A 82 -16.96 -3.29 -2.06
N GLY A 83 -17.63 -4.32 -2.58
CA GLY A 83 -18.97 -4.18 -3.16
C GLY A 83 -19.33 -5.33 -4.07
N SER A 84 -20.57 -5.80 -4.05
CA SER A 84 -20.99 -6.94 -4.87
C SER A 84 -20.96 -6.66 -6.37
N LEU A 85 -21.16 -7.70 -7.19
CA LEU A 85 -20.92 -7.66 -8.64
C LEU A 85 -21.83 -6.69 -9.43
N SER A 86 -23.10 -6.54 -9.07
CA SER A 86 -24.07 -5.75 -9.84
C SER A 86 -25.31 -5.38 -9.03
N LYS A 87 -25.96 -4.23 -9.27
CA LYS A 87 -27.26 -3.89 -8.63
C LYS A 87 -28.48 -4.60 -9.21
N THR A 88 -28.34 -5.27 -10.36
CA THR A 88 -29.49 -5.77 -11.14
C THR A 88 -29.69 -7.29 -11.09
N MET A 89 -28.82 -8.01 -10.38
CA MET A 89 -28.92 -9.46 -10.24
C MET A 89 -30.07 -9.85 -9.28
N PRO A 90 -30.80 -10.95 -9.53
CA PRO A 90 -31.89 -11.39 -8.64
C PRO A 90 -31.38 -12.11 -7.36
N VAL A 91 -30.10 -11.98 -7.01
CA VAL A 91 -29.45 -12.64 -5.87
C VAL A 91 -28.91 -11.57 -4.91
N PRO A 92 -29.48 -11.40 -3.71
CA PRO A 92 -29.13 -10.30 -2.79
C PRO A 92 -27.64 -10.20 -2.44
N GLN A 93 -26.94 -11.33 -2.31
CA GLN A 93 -25.49 -11.37 -2.05
C GLN A 93 -24.68 -10.77 -3.21
N LEU A 94 -25.23 -10.80 -4.43
CA LEU A 94 -24.59 -10.27 -5.63
C LEU A 94 -24.94 -8.79 -5.89
N THR A 95 -25.82 -8.19 -5.09
CA THR A 95 -26.29 -6.80 -5.21
C THR A 95 -25.96 -5.90 -4.02
N ALA A 96 -25.28 -6.42 -3.00
CA ALA A 96 -25.00 -5.65 -1.79
C ALA A 96 -23.96 -4.55 -2.03
N GLU A 97 -24.31 -3.34 -1.62
CA GLU A 97 -23.33 -2.28 -1.37
C GLU A 97 -22.63 -2.58 -0.04
N LEU A 98 -21.30 -2.48 -0.04
CA LEU A 98 -20.46 -2.84 1.10
C LEU A 98 -19.56 -1.64 1.49
N PRO A 99 -19.20 -1.49 2.77
CA PRO A 99 -18.26 -0.46 3.18
C PRO A 99 -16.84 -0.82 2.73
N SER A 100 -16.06 0.19 2.35
CA SER A 100 -14.60 0.06 2.30
C SER A 100 -14.05 -0.15 3.72
N GLN A 101 -12.89 -0.79 3.83
CA GLN A 101 -12.24 -1.08 5.10
C GLN A 101 -10.82 -0.50 5.13
N VAL A 102 -10.38 -0.14 6.32
CA VAL A 102 -9.02 0.29 6.62
C VAL A 102 -8.54 -0.44 7.87
N PHE A 103 -7.31 -0.93 7.82
CA PHE A 103 -6.69 -1.70 8.88
C PHE A 103 -5.37 -1.03 9.25
N GLU A 104 -5.22 -0.73 10.53
CA GLU A 104 -3.95 -0.33 11.11
C GLU A 104 -3.08 -1.57 11.25
N ASN A 105 -1.85 -1.53 10.72
CA ASN A 105 -0.85 -2.55 10.97
C ASN A 105 -0.23 -2.31 12.35
N GLN A 106 0.01 -3.41 13.07
CA GLN A 106 0.67 -3.38 14.37
C GLN A 106 1.73 -4.46 14.35
N SER A 107 2.82 -4.22 13.60
CA SER A 107 3.92 -5.16 13.43
C SER A 107 3.48 -6.54 12.88
N GLY A 108 2.74 -6.53 11.77
CA GLY A 108 2.25 -7.72 11.07
C GLY A 108 0.87 -8.22 11.55
N HIS A 109 0.31 -7.61 12.60
CA HIS A 109 -1.04 -7.92 13.09
C HIS A 109 -1.99 -6.76 12.78
N PHE A 110 -3.04 -7.00 12.01
CA PHE A 110 -3.92 -5.94 11.53
C PHE A 110 -5.15 -5.76 12.42
N ARG A 111 -5.54 -4.49 12.60
CA ARG A 111 -6.74 -4.10 13.34
C ARG A 111 -7.62 -3.20 12.48
N GLU A 112 -8.84 -3.67 12.18
CA GLU A 112 -9.82 -2.84 11.46
C GLU A 112 -10.13 -1.57 12.27
N LEU A 113 -10.03 -0.42 11.61
CA LEU A 113 -10.38 0.87 12.19
C LEU A 113 -11.87 1.13 12.03
N SER A 114 -12.50 1.60 13.11
CA SER A 114 -13.89 2.05 13.04
C SER A 114 -14.01 3.36 12.24
N ALA A 115 -15.22 3.68 11.76
CA ALA A 115 -15.49 4.96 11.11
C ALA A 115 -15.22 6.17 12.02
N ALA A 116 -15.27 6.01 13.35
CA ALA A 116 -14.89 7.07 14.28
C ALA A 116 -13.37 7.32 14.30
N GLN A 117 -12.56 6.31 13.98
CA GLN A 117 -11.10 6.41 13.92
C GLN A 117 -10.61 6.82 12.54
N ALA A 118 -11.18 6.25 11.47
CA ALA A 118 -10.72 6.45 10.10
C ALA A 118 -11.55 7.47 9.29
N GLY A 119 -12.68 7.92 9.85
CA GLY A 119 -13.61 8.85 9.20
C GLY A 119 -14.89 8.20 8.70
N ASN A 120 -15.97 9.00 8.64
CA ASN A 120 -17.33 8.51 8.34
C ASN A 120 -17.47 7.85 6.97
N PHE A 121 -16.56 8.12 6.03
CA PHE A 121 -16.55 7.48 4.72
C PHE A 121 -16.53 5.94 4.84
N PHE A 122 -15.81 5.38 5.82
CA PHE A 122 -15.71 3.93 6.02
C PHE A 122 -16.98 3.26 6.56
N SER A 123 -18.01 4.03 6.94
CA SER A 123 -19.34 3.49 7.24
C SER A 123 -20.28 3.47 6.04
N ARG A 124 -19.89 4.14 4.95
CA ARG A 124 -20.71 4.29 3.74
C ARG A 124 -20.62 3.03 2.90
N LYS A 125 -21.78 2.48 2.56
CA LYS A 125 -21.88 1.34 1.64
C LYS A 125 -21.81 1.84 0.19
N SER A 126 -21.07 1.14 -0.65
CA SER A 126 -20.91 1.46 -2.07
C SER A 126 -20.59 0.21 -2.90
N LEU A 127 -20.51 0.37 -4.22
CA LEU A 127 -19.98 -0.65 -5.13
C LEU A 127 -18.54 -0.28 -5.55
N GLY A 128 -17.62 -0.38 -4.58
CA GLY A 128 -16.20 -0.09 -4.78
C GLY A 128 -15.57 -1.00 -5.82
N ARG A 129 -14.66 -0.44 -6.63
CA ARG A 129 -13.95 -1.15 -7.70
C ARG A 129 -12.46 -0.90 -7.62
N GLY A 130 -11.96 0.13 -8.29
CA GLY A 130 -10.54 0.41 -8.33
C GLY A 130 -10.09 1.27 -7.16
N MET A 131 -8.79 1.17 -6.85
CA MET A 131 -8.14 1.97 -5.83
C MET A 131 -6.71 2.31 -6.22
N PHE A 132 -6.32 3.57 -6.11
CA PHE A 132 -4.91 3.96 -6.23
C PHE A 132 -4.53 4.93 -5.14
N ARG A 133 -3.24 4.93 -4.78
CA ARG A 133 -2.63 5.87 -3.84
C ARG A 133 -1.87 6.97 -4.57
N CYS A 134 -1.86 8.15 -3.97
CA CYS A 134 -1.10 9.32 -4.41
C CYS A 134 -0.89 10.26 -3.22
N ASP A 135 -0.07 11.30 -3.37
CA ASP A 135 -0.07 12.44 -2.45
C ASP A 135 -0.48 13.69 -3.24
N TRP A 136 -1.80 13.93 -3.30
CA TRP A 136 -2.36 14.90 -4.24
C TRP A 136 -2.10 16.34 -3.82
N ASN A 137 -1.95 16.58 -2.52
CA ASN A 137 -1.73 17.91 -1.93
C ASN A 137 -0.24 18.16 -1.59
N ARG A 138 0.62 17.16 -1.79
CA ARG A 138 2.07 17.15 -1.55
C ARG A 138 2.47 17.30 -0.08
N ASP A 139 1.63 16.89 0.86
CA ASP A 139 1.89 17.06 2.30
C ASP A 139 2.73 15.94 2.94
N GLY A 140 3.05 14.89 2.18
CA GLY A 140 3.84 13.74 2.62
C GLY A 140 3.01 12.59 3.17
N LYS A 141 1.69 12.69 3.18
CA LYS A 141 0.79 11.62 3.60
C LYS A 141 0.17 11.00 2.36
N GLN A 142 0.15 9.68 2.33
CA GLN A 142 -0.48 8.97 1.24
C GLN A 142 -2.00 9.09 1.34
N ASP A 143 -2.60 9.61 0.29
CA ASP A 143 -4.02 9.67 0.03
C ASP A 143 -4.45 8.48 -0.83
N ALA A 144 -5.76 8.25 -0.91
CA ALA A 144 -6.33 7.21 -1.76
C ALA A 144 -7.46 7.75 -2.63
N CYS A 145 -7.60 7.21 -3.83
CA CYS A 145 -8.76 7.43 -4.68
C CYS A 145 -9.46 6.12 -4.95
N ILE A 146 -10.79 6.11 -4.84
CA ILE A 146 -11.63 4.93 -5.04
C ILE A 146 -12.58 5.20 -6.20
N SER A 147 -12.66 4.26 -7.14
CA SER A 147 -13.69 4.25 -8.18
C SER A 147 -14.84 3.32 -7.80
N PHE A 148 -16.02 3.61 -8.35
CA PHE A 148 -17.25 2.86 -8.09
C PHE A 148 -17.96 2.55 -9.41
N LEU A 149 -18.86 1.56 -9.40
CA LEU A 149 -19.61 1.22 -10.62
C LEU A 149 -20.62 2.27 -11.06
N ASP A 150 -21.27 2.97 -10.13
CA ASP A 150 -22.46 3.75 -10.45
C ASP A 150 -22.52 5.10 -9.74
N GLU A 151 -21.36 5.64 -9.38
CA GLU A 151 -21.20 6.94 -8.76
C GLU A 151 -19.81 7.54 -9.05
N PRO A 152 -19.64 8.86 -8.87
CA PRO A 152 -18.34 9.50 -9.05
C PRO A 152 -17.27 8.92 -8.12
N ALA A 153 -16.03 8.90 -8.59
CA ALA A 153 -14.88 8.52 -7.77
C ALA A 153 -14.73 9.42 -6.53
N ALA A 154 -14.20 8.86 -5.45
CA ALA A 154 -13.94 9.57 -4.20
C ALA A 154 -12.43 9.70 -3.99
N LEU A 155 -11.99 10.93 -3.70
CA LEU A 155 -10.65 11.19 -3.18
C LEU A 155 -10.72 11.22 -1.65
N LEU A 156 -9.96 10.34 -1.01
CA LEU A 156 -9.79 10.23 0.43
C LEU A 156 -8.48 10.90 0.82
N THR A 157 -8.58 12.10 1.38
CA THR A 157 -7.42 12.82 1.89
C THR A 157 -7.03 12.29 3.26
N ASN A 158 -5.78 11.90 3.44
CA ASN A 158 -5.26 11.44 4.72
C ASN A 158 -5.04 12.63 5.66
N THR A 159 -5.90 12.75 6.68
CA THR A 159 -5.83 13.81 7.68
C THR A 159 -5.28 13.34 9.04
N THR A 160 -4.64 12.18 9.10
CA THR A 160 -4.08 11.60 10.33
C THR A 160 -3.20 12.62 11.05
N LYS A 161 -3.42 12.76 12.36
CA LYS A 161 -2.63 13.65 13.24
C LYS A 161 -1.42 12.88 13.72
N THR A 162 -0.26 13.18 13.17
CA THR A 162 1.01 12.52 13.48
C THR A 162 2.13 13.55 13.47
N ASP A 163 3.10 13.40 14.37
CA ASP A 163 4.37 14.14 14.38
C ASP A 163 5.50 13.32 13.74
N HIS A 164 5.18 12.16 13.16
CA HIS A 164 6.13 11.32 12.47
C HIS A 164 6.65 11.98 11.18
N PHE A 165 7.88 11.61 10.86
CA PHE A 165 8.60 12.06 9.70
C PHE A 165 8.32 11.16 8.50
N TRP A 166 8.57 11.67 7.30
CA TRP A 166 8.43 10.92 6.06
C TRP A 166 9.55 11.29 5.09
N ILE A 167 9.73 10.48 4.05
CA ILE A 167 10.58 10.80 2.90
C ILE A 167 9.90 10.37 1.61
N GLY A 168 9.90 11.26 0.62
CA GLY A 168 9.41 10.97 -0.73
C GLY A 168 10.57 10.64 -1.66
N ILE A 169 10.45 9.56 -2.43
CA ILE A 169 11.49 9.10 -3.35
C ILE A 169 10.90 8.89 -4.74
N ARG A 170 11.41 9.68 -5.68
CA ARG A 170 11.18 9.51 -7.11
C ARG A 170 12.41 8.89 -7.76
N LEU A 171 12.18 7.82 -8.51
CA LEU A 171 13.24 7.04 -9.15
C LEU A 171 13.26 7.29 -10.65
N VAL A 172 14.47 7.38 -11.20
CA VAL A 172 14.67 7.57 -12.64
C VAL A 172 15.77 6.64 -13.14
N GLY A 173 15.40 5.72 -14.03
CA GLY A 173 16.34 4.84 -14.73
C GLY A 173 17.13 5.58 -15.82
N THR A 174 18.35 5.12 -16.06
CA THR A 174 19.24 5.59 -17.13
C THR A 174 19.79 4.43 -17.97
N THR A 175 20.09 3.31 -17.32
CA THR A 175 20.42 2.02 -17.96
C THR A 175 19.19 1.14 -18.07
N SER A 176 18.39 1.11 -17.01
CA SER A 176 17.03 0.56 -16.99
C SER A 176 16.02 1.56 -17.58
N GLU A 177 14.78 1.12 -17.70
CA GLU A 177 13.63 1.87 -18.17
C GLU A 177 13.45 3.16 -17.37
N ARG A 178 13.00 4.23 -18.04
CA ARG A 178 12.96 5.57 -17.42
C ARG A 178 12.12 5.61 -16.13
N ILE A 179 11.05 4.83 -16.10
CA ILE A 179 10.30 4.47 -14.90
C ILE A 179 10.72 3.04 -14.55
N PRO A 180 11.63 2.86 -13.57
CA PRO A 180 12.30 1.58 -13.35
C PRO A 180 11.44 0.67 -12.45
N ILE A 181 10.34 0.18 -12.99
CA ILE A 181 9.43 -0.75 -12.28
C ILE A 181 10.20 -2.00 -11.83
N GLY A 182 9.94 -2.46 -10.61
CA GLY A 182 10.64 -3.57 -9.97
C GLY A 182 11.81 -3.13 -9.09
N THR A 183 12.16 -1.84 -9.08
CA THR A 183 13.19 -1.29 -8.18
C THR A 183 12.80 -1.46 -6.72
N SER A 184 13.69 -2.04 -5.92
CA SER A 184 13.55 -2.11 -4.46
C SER A 184 14.32 -0.97 -3.80
N VAL A 185 13.69 -0.31 -2.85
CA VAL A 185 14.27 0.74 -2.01
C VAL A 185 14.23 0.25 -0.57
N THR A 186 15.39 0.13 0.05
CA THR A 186 15.54 -0.18 1.46
C THR A 186 16.03 1.06 2.18
N ILE A 187 15.28 1.50 3.19
CA ILE A 187 15.64 2.62 4.05
C ILE A 187 16.04 2.08 5.41
N HIS A 188 17.17 2.55 5.90
CA HIS A 188 17.57 2.39 7.28
C HIS A 188 17.46 3.73 8.00
N SER A 189 16.70 3.76 9.09
CA SER A 189 16.53 4.95 9.95
C SER A 189 16.51 4.54 11.41
N GLN A 190 17.51 5.00 12.18
CA GLN A 190 17.73 4.59 13.57
C GLN A 190 17.78 3.06 13.71
N GLU A 191 16.78 2.45 14.34
CA GLU A 191 16.70 0.99 14.55
C GLU A 191 15.73 0.29 13.59
N LYS A 192 14.99 1.03 12.74
CA LYS A 192 14.05 0.44 11.77
C LYS A 192 14.69 0.34 10.39
N THR A 193 14.44 -0.81 9.74
CA THR A 193 14.71 -1.02 8.33
C THR A 193 13.39 -1.35 7.66
N GLN A 194 13.09 -0.70 6.55
CA GLN A 194 11.89 -0.97 5.77
C GLN A 194 12.26 -1.13 4.31
N THR A 195 11.61 -2.06 3.62
CA THR A 195 11.78 -2.25 2.18
C THR A 195 10.49 -1.94 1.45
N SER A 196 10.60 -1.23 0.34
CA SER A 196 9.49 -0.92 -0.55
C SER A 196 9.89 -1.13 -1.99
N GLN A 197 8.92 -1.48 -2.83
CA GLN A 197 9.16 -1.71 -4.25
C GLN A 197 8.37 -0.72 -5.09
N LEU A 198 9.00 -0.17 -6.12
CA LEU A 198 8.29 0.57 -7.16
C LEU A 198 7.59 -0.44 -8.08
N THR A 199 6.31 -0.66 -7.82
CA THR A 199 5.46 -1.60 -8.56
C THR A 199 4.68 -0.94 -9.69
N ALA A 200 4.17 -1.78 -10.58
CA ALA A 200 3.11 -1.43 -11.51
C ALA A 200 2.06 -2.55 -11.48
N GLY A 201 0.80 -2.18 -11.76
CA GLY A 201 -0.31 -3.15 -11.84
C GLY A 201 -1.00 -3.45 -10.50
N ASP A 202 -0.67 -2.75 -9.43
CA ASP A 202 -1.41 -2.74 -8.17
C ASP A 202 -2.62 -1.78 -8.24
N GLY A 203 -3.71 -2.13 -7.56
CA GLY A 203 -4.88 -1.24 -7.40
C GLY A 203 -6.16 -1.54 -8.19
N TYR A 204 -6.21 -2.60 -9.00
CA TYR A 204 -7.39 -2.99 -9.81
C TYR A 204 -7.96 -1.88 -10.71
N MET A 205 -7.69 -1.95 -12.02
CA MET A 205 -8.13 -0.96 -13.01
C MET A 205 -7.60 0.48 -12.78
N SER A 206 -6.53 0.62 -12.02
CA SER A 206 -5.85 1.90 -11.76
C SER A 206 -4.33 1.71 -11.65
N SER A 207 -3.60 2.81 -11.48
CA SER A 207 -2.17 2.76 -11.20
C SER A 207 -1.78 3.85 -10.22
N ASN A 208 -0.93 3.48 -9.26
CA ASN A 208 -0.40 4.39 -8.25
C ASN A 208 0.49 5.49 -8.85
N GLU A 209 0.61 6.60 -8.13
CA GLU A 209 1.67 7.58 -8.38
C GLU A 209 3.05 6.89 -8.39
N LYS A 210 3.93 7.31 -9.29
CA LYS A 210 5.27 6.69 -9.47
C LYS A 210 6.29 7.32 -8.52
N GLU A 211 5.92 7.39 -7.25
CA GLU A 211 6.68 7.94 -6.15
C GLU A 211 6.45 7.05 -4.92
N LEU A 212 7.53 6.79 -4.18
CA LEU A 212 7.45 6.08 -2.90
C LEU A 212 7.42 7.11 -1.80
N ILE A 213 6.43 7.03 -0.92
CA ILE A 213 6.34 7.83 0.29
C ILE A 213 6.44 6.85 1.45
N LEU A 214 7.42 7.09 2.32
CA LEU A 214 7.81 6.16 3.37
C LEU A 214 7.83 6.93 4.69
N GLY A 215 7.06 6.47 5.68
CA GLY A 215 7.12 7.00 7.04
C GLY A 215 8.42 6.60 7.71
N LEU A 216 9.00 7.49 8.50
CA LEU A 216 10.26 7.30 9.22
C LEU A 216 10.04 7.27 10.74
N GLY A 217 8.77 7.27 11.19
CA GLY A 217 8.41 7.40 12.59
C GLY A 217 9.04 8.66 13.20
N ASN A 218 9.76 8.50 14.31
CA ASN A 218 10.42 9.61 15.01
C ASN A 218 11.79 10.01 14.41
N SER A 219 12.18 9.43 13.27
CA SER A 219 13.49 9.67 12.66
C SER A 219 13.46 10.87 11.71
N SER A 220 14.11 11.97 12.11
CA SER A 220 14.26 13.17 11.28
C SER A 220 15.18 13.01 10.06
N GLN A 221 15.73 11.82 9.85
CA GLN A 221 16.64 11.49 8.75
C GLN A 221 16.63 9.98 8.50
N ALA A 222 16.76 9.59 7.22
CA ALA A 222 17.19 8.26 6.82
C ALA A 222 18.73 8.19 6.86
N ASP A 223 19.28 7.26 7.63
CA ASP A 223 20.72 7.07 7.76
C ASP A 223 21.31 6.59 6.43
N SER A 224 20.65 5.63 5.79
CA SER A 224 20.97 5.18 4.44
C SER A 224 19.73 4.80 3.63
N VAL A 225 19.82 5.01 2.32
CA VAL A 225 18.84 4.61 1.31
C VAL A 225 19.57 3.80 0.26
N THR A 226 19.25 2.49 0.20
CA THR A 226 19.77 1.57 -0.80
C THR A 226 18.72 1.34 -1.88
N VAL A 227 19.09 1.59 -3.13
CA VAL A 227 18.23 1.38 -4.30
C VAL A 227 18.81 0.25 -5.14
N ARG A 228 18.09 -0.87 -5.23
CA ARG A 228 18.41 -1.99 -6.14
C ARG A 228 17.55 -1.85 -7.40
N TRP A 229 18.19 -1.47 -8.49
CA TRP A 229 17.55 -1.26 -9.78
C TRP A 229 17.17 -2.58 -10.48
N PRO A 230 16.30 -2.55 -11.50
CA PRO A 230 15.81 -3.77 -12.17
C PRO A 230 16.92 -4.57 -12.87
N ASP A 231 17.99 -3.91 -13.30
CA ASP A 231 19.17 -4.53 -13.92
C ASP A 231 20.14 -5.15 -12.88
N GLY A 232 19.81 -5.07 -11.59
CA GLY A 232 20.62 -5.58 -10.48
C GLY A 232 21.71 -4.62 -9.99
N SER A 233 21.92 -3.47 -10.64
CA SER A 233 22.81 -2.43 -10.12
C SER A 233 22.28 -1.85 -8.81
N VAL A 234 23.16 -1.26 -8.00
CA VAL A 234 22.82 -0.74 -6.68
C VAL A 234 23.36 0.68 -6.52
N SER A 235 22.49 1.58 -6.04
CA SER A 235 22.87 2.91 -5.54
C SER A 235 22.72 2.94 -4.01
N SER A 236 23.66 3.57 -3.31
CA SER A 236 23.55 3.85 -1.87
C SER A 236 23.71 5.35 -1.64
N ILE A 237 22.78 5.95 -0.90
CA ILE A 237 22.79 7.36 -0.54
C ILE A 237 22.66 7.46 0.97
N GLU A 238 23.53 8.24 1.59
CA GLU A 238 23.59 8.38 3.04
C GLU A 238 22.94 9.70 3.49
N LYS A 239 22.38 9.70 4.69
CA LYS A 239 21.97 10.91 5.43
C LYS A 239 20.98 11.80 4.68
N LEU A 240 19.85 11.25 4.27
CA LEU A 240 18.76 12.03 3.67
C LEU A 240 17.82 12.57 4.76
N SER A 241 17.76 13.90 4.89
CA SER A 241 16.84 14.55 5.83
C SER A 241 15.38 14.27 5.49
N ALA A 242 14.57 14.03 6.51
CA ALA A 242 13.14 13.80 6.34
C ALA A 242 12.36 15.07 5.95
N GLY A 243 11.07 14.90 5.69
CA GLY A 243 10.10 15.97 5.42
C GLY A 243 10.18 16.54 4.00
N GLN A 244 10.86 15.83 3.08
CA GLN A 244 11.05 16.30 1.71
C GLN A 244 11.11 15.16 0.70
N ARG A 245 11.13 15.55 -0.56
CA ARG A 245 11.22 14.65 -1.70
C ARG A 245 12.61 14.65 -2.30
N TYR A 246 13.01 13.48 -2.78
CA TYR A 246 14.26 13.26 -3.46
C TYR A 246 14.04 12.62 -4.81
N LEU A 247 14.78 13.11 -5.80
CA LEU A 247 14.97 12.45 -7.09
C LEU A 247 16.29 11.67 -7.04
N ILE A 248 16.20 10.35 -7.22
CA ILE A 248 17.34 9.46 -7.32
C ILE A 248 17.44 8.96 -8.76
N ILE A 249 18.59 9.22 -9.39
CA ILE A 249 18.86 8.87 -10.78
C ILE A 249 19.86 7.72 -10.81
N GLN A 250 19.56 6.68 -11.59
CA GLN A 250 20.43 5.52 -11.74
C GLN A 250 21.82 5.94 -12.25
N GLY A 251 22.86 5.48 -11.55
CA GLY A 251 24.26 5.79 -11.84
C GLY A 251 24.78 7.08 -11.20
N GLU A 252 23.90 7.94 -10.67
CA GLU A 252 24.31 9.14 -9.93
C GLU A 252 24.62 8.82 -8.46
N LYS A 253 25.60 9.54 -7.90
CA LYS A 253 26.04 9.34 -6.50
C LYS A 253 25.17 10.08 -5.47
N ASN A 254 24.51 11.15 -5.89
CA ASN A 254 23.77 12.04 -4.99
C ASN A 254 22.29 12.02 -5.34
N ALA A 255 21.43 12.07 -4.32
CA ALA A 255 20.03 12.40 -4.50
C ALA A 255 19.87 13.92 -4.70
N LEU A 256 18.90 14.31 -5.54
CA LEU A 256 18.54 15.71 -5.74
C LEU A 256 17.29 16.00 -4.90
N SER A 257 17.37 16.96 -3.99
CA SER A 257 16.17 17.44 -3.27
C SER A 257 15.23 18.14 -4.26
N LEU A 258 13.96 17.75 -4.26
CA LEU A 258 12.91 18.38 -5.03
C LEU A 258 12.24 19.42 -4.13
N SER A 259 12.41 20.70 -4.47
CA SER A 259 11.69 21.78 -3.80
C SER A 259 10.18 21.63 -4.01
N HIS A 260 9.41 21.89 -2.95
CA HIS A 260 7.94 21.78 -2.86
C HIS A 260 7.18 22.38 -4.07
#